data_AF-A0A933ZJ41-F1
#
_entry.id   AF-A0A933ZJ41-F1
#
_cell.length_a   1.000
_cell.length_b   1.000
_cell.length_c   1.000
_cell.angle_alpha   90.00
_cell.angle_beta   90.00
_cell.angle_gamma   90.00
#
_symmetry.space_group_name_H-M   'P 1'
#
loop_
_entity.id
_entity.type
_entity.pdbx_description
1 polymer ?
#
loop_
_entity_poly.entity_id
_entity_poly.type
_entity_poly.pdbx_seq_one_letter_code
_entity_poly.pdbx_strand_id
1 'polypeptide(L)'
;MKATTSRWVWILLAFAIGVALPARADNPAPRLPRPPGASGDSGPSRAIFPAQTIPLRFNHASHIAMGQTCLHCHPGAATSQQTSDRLLPRPQICDRCHGSRHVDIGTVQAGPEAKGACIFCHVSYEASQPQVVQRVVMPEPVIRLNHLAHARRNIGCGQCHGAVQELGLATSDQMPRMRGCYRCHDLPAESRGAAPAGCPTCHLTLPGGRLQTHLPSGVLRPPRWLGNAKHDGDFVHRHKRVAGDNSRLCASCHTEDDCTSCHDGRLRPRGIHPNDFLSMHPVAARQNSPRCSSCHQAQSFCKTCHQRAGVTMSGSPYARREQGRFHPPSEVFTSGTRTPRHHAWEAQRNLSACVSCHSERDCASCHASRGGGGLGVNPHPAGFLSRCATAFRRNPRPCLVCHDPSEQVLASCR
;
A
#
# COMPACT_ATOMS: atom_id res chain seq x y z
N MET A 1 -47.37 -81.96 -13.76
CA MET A 1 -47.20 -81.04 -12.62
C MET A 1 -45.77 -81.18 -12.09
N LYS A 2 -45.13 -80.02 -11.81
CA LYS A 2 -43.76 -79.81 -11.30
C LYS A 2 -42.62 -79.96 -12.31
N ALA A 3 -42.29 -78.80 -12.88
CA ALA A 3 -41.10 -78.51 -13.67
C ALA A 3 -39.84 -78.48 -12.78
N THR A 4 -38.75 -79.07 -13.28
CA THR A 4 -37.40 -78.96 -12.74
C THR A 4 -36.63 -77.91 -13.53
N THR A 5 -36.35 -76.77 -12.92
CA THR A 5 -35.59 -75.67 -13.51
C THR A 5 -34.09 -75.85 -13.27
N SER A 6 -33.33 -75.95 -14.37
CA SER A 6 -31.88 -75.92 -14.41
C SER A 6 -31.36 -74.50 -14.11
N ARG A 7 -30.51 -74.36 -13.08
CA ARG A 7 -29.84 -73.09 -12.72
C ARG A 7 -28.56 -72.94 -13.52
N TRP A 8 -28.56 -71.99 -14.45
CA TRP A 8 -27.34 -71.49 -15.10
C TRP A 8 -26.59 -70.57 -14.14
N VAL A 9 -25.34 -70.93 -13.83
CA VAL A 9 -24.41 -70.14 -13.01
C VAL A 9 -23.73 -69.13 -13.93
N TRP A 10 -24.02 -67.84 -13.76
CA TRP A 10 -23.26 -66.74 -14.36
C TRP A 10 -22.16 -66.33 -13.37
N ILE A 11 -20.91 -66.60 -13.75
CA ILE A 11 -19.72 -66.09 -13.05
C ILE A 11 -19.50 -64.65 -13.54
N LEU A 12 -19.86 -63.66 -12.73
CA LEU A 12 -19.46 -62.26 -12.93
C LEU A 12 -18.19 -62.00 -12.11
N LEU A 13 -17.03 -62.05 -12.78
CA LEU A 13 -15.75 -61.57 -12.28
C LEU A 13 -15.76 -60.03 -12.24
N ALA A 14 -16.01 -59.46 -11.06
CA ALA A 14 -15.85 -58.04 -10.82
C ALA A 14 -14.36 -57.72 -10.59
N PHE A 15 -13.69 -57.16 -11.60
CA PHE A 15 -12.35 -56.62 -11.49
C PHE A 15 -12.41 -55.28 -10.71
N ALA A 16 -12.10 -55.31 -9.41
CA ALA A 16 -11.94 -54.10 -8.62
C ALA A 16 -10.57 -53.47 -8.91
N ILE A 17 -10.54 -52.51 -9.84
CA ILE A 17 -9.38 -51.63 -10.04
C ILE A 17 -9.36 -50.64 -8.87
N GLY A 18 -8.57 -50.95 -7.85
CA GLY A 18 -8.28 -50.04 -6.74
C GLY A 18 -7.42 -48.88 -7.21
N VAL A 19 -8.06 -47.76 -7.59
CA VAL A 19 -7.37 -46.49 -7.78
C VAL A 19 -7.09 -45.91 -6.39
N ALA A 20 -5.85 -46.08 -5.91
CA ALA A 20 -5.36 -45.36 -4.74
C ALA A 20 -5.26 -43.87 -5.09
N LEU A 21 -6.27 -43.09 -4.72
CA LEU A 21 -6.21 -41.64 -4.75
C LEU A 21 -5.19 -41.20 -3.67
N PRO A 22 -4.15 -40.42 -4.01
CA PRO A 22 -3.26 -39.88 -3.00
C PRO A 22 -4.06 -38.94 -2.10
N ALA A 23 -4.02 -39.21 -0.80
CA ALA A 23 -4.59 -38.31 0.20
C ALA A 23 -3.94 -36.93 0.02
N ARG A 24 -4.76 -35.94 -0.38
CA ARG A 24 -4.36 -34.54 -0.40
C ARG A 24 -4.09 -34.10 1.04
N ALA A 25 -2.83 -34.10 1.43
CA ALA A 25 -2.36 -33.49 2.67
C ALA A 25 -2.25 -31.97 2.51
N ASP A 26 -3.37 -31.30 2.21
CA ASP A 26 -3.45 -29.83 2.15
C ASP A 26 -4.62 -29.31 3.00
N ASN A 27 -4.90 -29.94 4.14
CA ASN A 27 -5.68 -29.26 5.16
C ASN A 27 -4.73 -28.28 5.87
N PRO A 28 -4.81 -26.96 5.65
CA PRO A 28 -4.06 -26.02 6.46
C PRO A 28 -4.42 -26.29 7.92
N ALA A 29 -3.40 -26.30 8.79
CA ALA A 29 -3.60 -26.43 10.23
C ALA A 29 -4.76 -25.52 10.68
N PRO A 30 -5.63 -25.97 11.60
CA PRO A 30 -6.76 -25.17 12.07
C PRO A 30 -6.26 -23.78 12.45
N ARG A 31 -6.81 -22.74 11.82
CA ARG A 31 -6.41 -21.36 12.14
C ARG A 31 -6.78 -21.13 13.61
N LEU A 32 -5.75 -20.95 14.45
CA LEU A 32 -5.91 -20.62 15.85
C LEU A 32 -6.91 -19.46 16.01
N PRO A 33 -7.81 -19.49 17.00
CA PRO A 33 -8.75 -18.40 17.24
C PRO A 33 -8.03 -17.05 17.31
N ARG A 34 -8.42 -16.16 16.39
CA ARG A 34 -7.82 -14.83 16.24
C ARG A 34 -8.68 -13.78 16.96
N PRO A 35 -8.07 -12.69 17.46
CA PRO A 35 -8.81 -11.64 18.16
C PRO A 35 -9.78 -10.90 17.22
N PRO A 36 -10.80 -10.24 17.79
CA PRO A 36 -11.71 -9.40 17.01
C PRO A 36 -10.97 -8.37 16.15
N GLY A 37 -11.40 -8.24 14.90
CA GLY A 37 -10.78 -7.34 13.93
C GLY A 37 -9.57 -7.92 13.18
N ALA A 38 -9.17 -9.17 13.44
CA ALA A 38 -8.06 -9.84 12.72
C ALA A 38 -8.45 -10.44 11.35
N SER A 39 -9.72 -10.34 10.96
CA SER A 39 -10.17 -10.87 9.66
C SER A 39 -9.44 -10.18 8.51
N GLY A 40 -8.83 -10.98 7.62
CA GLY A 40 -8.08 -10.50 6.46
C GLY A 40 -6.71 -9.87 6.77
N ASP A 41 -6.26 -9.87 8.03
CA ASP A 41 -4.89 -9.44 8.37
C ASP A 41 -3.88 -10.60 8.33
N SER A 42 -2.60 -10.21 8.24
CA SER A 42 -1.43 -11.09 8.28
C SER A 42 -0.76 -11.10 9.66
N GLY A 43 -1.51 -10.81 10.73
CA GLY A 43 -0.97 -10.61 12.07
C GLY A 43 -0.98 -9.14 12.53
N PRO A 44 -0.60 -8.89 13.80
CA PRO A 44 -0.52 -7.54 14.36
C PRO A 44 0.57 -6.71 13.67
N SER A 45 0.48 -5.38 13.81
CA SER A 45 1.57 -4.49 13.37
C SER A 45 2.84 -4.76 14.18
N ARG A 46 3.93 -5.18 13.52
CA ARG A 46 5.24 -5.36 14.15
C ARG A 46 5.85 -4.07 14.68
N ALA A 47 5.42 -2.91 14.17
CA ALA A 47 5.81 -1.62 14.71
C ALA A 47 5.11 -1.33 16.05
N ILE A 48 3.90 -1.86 16.29
CA ILE A 48 3.20 -1.68 17.57
C ILE A 48 3.51 -2.82 18.54
N PHE A 49 3.55 -4.06 18.06
CA PHE A 49 3.84 -5.26 18.81
C PHE A 49 5.10 -5.91 18.23
N PRO A 50 6.30 -5.56 18.73
CA PRO A 50 7.55 -6.07 18.19
C PRO A 50 7.67 -7.59 18.36
N ALA A 51 8.61 -8.20 17.64
CA ALA A 51 8.81 -9.64 17.69
C ALA A 51 9.17 -10.10 19.11
N GLN A 52 8.40 -11.05 19.63
CA GLN A 52 8.59 -11.65 20.94
C GLN A 52 9.35 -12.98 20.84
N THR A 53 9.97 -13.38 21.94
CA THR A 53 10.60 -14.70 22.08
C THR A 53 10.02 -15.38 23.30
N ILE A 54 9.33 -16.50 23.10
CA ILE A 54 8.78 -17.31 24.20
C ILE A 54 9.36 -18.73 24.10
N PRO A 55 10.54 -18.97 24.68
CA PRO A 55 11.20 -20.28 24.67
C PRO A 55 10.62 -21.19 25.77
N LEU A 56 9.29 -21.18 25.92
CA LEU A 56 8.54 -21.93 26.91
C LEU A 56 7.44 -22.77 26.24
N ARG A 57 7.31 -24.00 26.69
CA ARG A 57 6.17 -24.87 26.42
C ARG A 57 5.07 -24.49 27.41
N PHE A 58 4.00 -23.92 26.89
CA PHE A 58 2.80 -23.61 27.66
C PHE A 58 1.56 -23.87 26.82
N ASN A 59 0.48 -24.29 27.46
CA ASN A 59 -0.80 -24.58 26.81
C ASN A 59 -1.96 -23.99 27.61
N HIS A 60 -2.60 -22.94 27.10
CA HIS A 60 -3.73 -22.30 27.78
C HIS A 60 -4.92 -23.27 27.92
N ALA A 61 -5.28 -23.99 26.85
CA ALA A 61 -6.40 -24.92 26.85
C ALA A 61 -6.27 -26.00 27.94
N SER A 62 -5.07 -26.55 28.13
CA SER A 62 -4.81 -27.50 29.21
C SER A 62 -5.03 -26.88 30.59
N HIS A 63 -4.55 -25.66 30.83
CA HIS A 63 -4.70 -25.02 32.15
C HIS A 63 -6.14 -24.60 32.43
N ILE A 64 -6.85 -24.10 31.43
CA ILE A 64 -8.28 -23.76 31.56
C ILE A 64 -9.12 -25.02 31.81
N ALA A 65 -8.83 -26.13 31.14
CA ALA A 65 -9.51 -27.42 31.38
C ALA A 65 -9.32 -27.94 32.81
N MET A 66 -8.24 -27.54 33.49
CA MET A 66 -8.00 -27.83 34.92
C MET A 66 -8.69 -26.85 35.88
N GLY A 67 -9.58 -25.97 35.38
CA GLY A 67 -10.33 -25.01 36.19
C GLY A 67 -9.57 -23.73 36.54
N GLN A 68 -8.40 -23.48 35.93
CA GLN A 68 -7.68 -22.23 36.13
C GLN A 68 -8.42 -21.05 35.49
N THR A 69 -8.30 -19.87 36.10
CA THR A 69 -8.89 -18.64 35.58
C THR A 69 -7.81 -17.71 35.04
N CYS A 70 -8.18 -16.81 34.11
CA CYS A 70 -7.23 -15.86 33.52
C CYS A 70 -6.48 -15.04 34.57
N LEU A 71 -7.20 -14.55 35.59
CA LEU A 71 -6.65 -13.69 36.64
C LEU A 71 -5.82 -14.46 37.69
N HIS A 72 -5.93 -15.79 37.74
CA HIS A 72 -5.03 -16.59 38.57
C HIS A 72 -3.57 -16.44 38.09
N CYS A 73 -3.37 -16.53 36.77
CA CYS A 73 -2.04 -16.40 36.15
C CYS A 73 -1.68 -14.95 35.82
N HIS A 74 -2.67 -14.12 35.47
CA HIS A 74 -2.48 -12.72 35.08
C HIS A 74 -3.10 -11.74 36.09
N PRO A 75 -2.70 -11.74 37.37
CA PRO A 75 -3.38 -10.97 38.42
C PRO A 75 -3.32 -9.46 38.18
N GLY A 76 -2.24 -8.97 37.57
CA GLY A 76 -2.08 -7.54 37.24
C GLY A 76 -2.93 -7.06 36.06
N ALA A 77 -3.51 -7.98 35.27
CA ALA A 77 -4.22 -7.59 34.05
C ALA A 77 -5.47 -6.76 34.32
N ALA A 78 -6.20 -7.03 35.41
CA ALA A 78 -7.41 -6.26 35.75
C ALA A 78 -7.12 -4.84 36.28
N THR A 79 -5.88 -4.58 36.73
CA THR A 79 -5.51 -3.35 37.45
C THR A 79 -4.50 -2.48 36.69
N SER A 80 -3.87 -3.01 35.65
CA SER A 80 -2.90 -2.31 34.81
C SER A 80 -3.47 -1.04 34.17
N GLN A 81 -2.67 0.02 34.21
CA GLN A 81 -3.05 1.34 33.66
C GLN A 81 -2.21 1.75 32.44
N GLN A 82 -1.13 1.02 32.16
CA GLN A 82 -0.19 1.34 31.10
C GLN A 82 0.37 0.08 30.44
N THR A 83 0.81 0.21 29.20
CA THR A 83 1.32 -0.90 28.36
C THR A 83 2.70 -1.40 28.75
N SER A 84 3.48 -0.60 29.47
CA SER A 84 4.78 -1.01 30.01
C SER A 84 4.66 -1.96 31.20
N ASP A 85 3.44 -2.15 31.75
CA ASP A 85 3.21 -3.08 32.86
C ASP A 85 3.52 -4.53 32.43
N ARG A 86 4.25 -5.27 33.26
CA ARG A 86 4.56 -6.67 33.00
C ARG A 86 3.41 -7.56 33.49
N LEU A 87 2.52 -7.92 32.57
CA LEU A 87 1.30 -8.69 32.86
C LEU A 87 1.40 -10.19 32.62
N LEU A 88 2.58 -10.68 32.22
CA LEU A 88 2.83 -12.13 32.16
C LEU A 88 2.96 -12.72 33.58
N PRO A 89 2.55 -13.99 33.79
CA PRO A 89 2.77 -14.67 35.05
C PRO A 89 4.26 -14.71 35.39
N ARG A 90 4.56 -14.48 36.67
CA ARG A 90 5.89 -14.78 37.21
C ARG A 90 6.01 -16.30 37.43
N PRO A 91 7.22 -16.88 37.37
CA PRO A 91 7.40 -18.33 37.45
C PRO A 91 6.89 -18.94 38.77
N GLN A 92 6.82 -18.16 39.85
CA GLN A 92 6.30 -18.62 41.15
C GLN A 92 4.81 -19.00 41.13
N ILE A 93 4.05 -18.58 40.11
CA ILE A 93 2.67 -19.05 39.90
C ILE A 93 2.69 -20.52 39.47
N CYS A 94 3.63 -20.90 38.58
CA CYS A 94 3.78 -22.26 38.07
C CYS A 94 4.24 -23.22 39.18
N ASP A 95 5.19 -22.78 40.02
CA ASP A 95 5.79 -23.54 41.11
C ASP A 95 4.76 -24.19 42.05
N ARG A 96 3.63 -23.52 42.28
CA ARG A 96 2.55 -23.99 43.18
C ARG A 96 1.91 -25.30 42.74
N CYS A 97 1.86 -25.56 41.43
CA CYS A 97 1.24 -26.75 40.86
C CYS A 97 2.26 -27.71 40.26
N HIS A 98 3.38 -27.20 39.72
CA HIS A 98 4.40 -28.00 39.05
C HIS A 98 5.50 -28.51 40.00
N GLY A 99 5.58 -27.99 41.22
CA GLY A 99 6.55 -28.42 42.23
C GLY A 99 7.98 -27.94 41.99
N SER A 100 8.23 -27.19 40.90
CA SER A 100 9.47 -26.45 40.67
C SER A 100 9.60 -25.30 41.68
N ARG A 101 10.80 -24.72 41.80
CA ARG A 101 11.04 -23.55 42.65
C ARG A 101 11.94 -22.53 41.94
N HIS A 102 11.37 -21.37 41.63
CA HIS A 102 12.02 -20.22 41.03
C HIS A 102 12.08 -19.03 42.00
N VAL A 103 12.37 -19.28 43.28
CA VAL A 103 12.48 -18.21 44.30
C VAL A 103 13.70 -17.33 44.06
N ASP A 104 14.81 -17.94 43.67
CA ASP A 104 16.02 -17.28 43.19
C ASP A 104 16.35 -17.86 41.81
N ILE A 105 16.47 -16.98 40.82
CA ILE A 105 16.77 -17.35 39.44
C ILE A 105 18.19 -17.92 39.29
N GLY A 106 19.08 -17.69 40.26
CA GLY A 106 20.41 -18.31 40.31
C GLY A 106 20.41 -19.73 40.89
N THR A 107 19.36 -20.15 41.58
CA THR A 107 19.27 -21.46 42.26
C THR A 107 17.90 -22.12 42.06
N VAL A 108 17.50 -22.29 40.80
CA VAL A 108 16.21 -22.91 40.44
C VAL A 108 16.24 -24.42 40.73
N GLN A 109 15.17 -24.95 41.31
CA GLN A 109 15.01 -26.39 41.59
C GLN A 109 13.90 -26.98 40.73
N ALA A 110 14.17 -28.13 40.10
CA ALA A 110 13.17 -28.92 39.42
C ALA A 110 12.20 -29.57 40.43
N GLY A 111 10.96 -29.80 40.00
CA GLY A 111 9.98 -30.55 40.79
C GLY A 111 10.22 -32.06 40.73
N PRO A 112 9.67 -32.82 41.70
CA PRO A 112 9.86 -34.27 41.79
C PRO A 112 9.07 -35.06 40.72
N GLU A 113 8.06 -34.44 40.11
CA GLU A 113 7.24 -35.05 39.07
C GLU A 113 7.68 -34.61 37.66
N ALA A 114 7.31 -35.37 36.63
CA ALA A 114 7.64 -35.07 35.23
C ALA A 114 7.24 -33.64 34.80
N LYS A 115 6.10 -33.13 35.29
CA LYS A 115 5.61 -31.76 35.01
C LYS A 115 6.49 -30.67 35.62
N GLY A 116 7.30 -30.99 36.62
CA GLY A 116 8.22 -30.08 37.30
C GLY A 116 9.66 -30.13 36.79
N ALA A 117 9.98 -31.05 35.87
CA ALA A 117 11.28 -31.14 35.25
C ALA A 117 11.54 -29.92 34.33
N CYS A 118 12.76 -29.40 34.31
CA CYS A 118 13.09 -28.19 33.56
C CYS A 118 12.75 -28.31 32.06
N ILE A 119 13.05 -29.46 31.45
CA ILE A 119 12.78 -29.76 30.03
C ILE A 119 11.28 -29.75 29.68
N PHE A 120 10.41 -29.94 30.68
CA PHE A 120 8.96 -29.95 30.48
C PHE A 120 8.47 -28.57 30.02
N CYS A 121 9.03 -27.50 30.58
CA CYS A 121 8.65 -26.13 30.29
C CYS A 121 9.67 -25.41 29.39
N HIS A 122 10.97 -25.58 29.63
CA HIS A 122 12.01 -24.82 28.94
C HIS A 122 12.46 -25.51 27.66
N VAL A 123 12.13 -24.92 26.51
CA VAL A 123 12.45 -25.48 25.19
C VAL A 123 13.96 -25.58 24.95
N SER A 124 14.73 -24.69 25.57
CA SER A 124 16.19 -24.59 25.42
C SER A 124 16.97 -25.29 26.52
N TYR A 125 16.30 -25.95 27.46
CA TYR A 125 16.99 -26.62 28.56
C TYR A 125 17.72 -27.88 28.06
N GLU A 126 18.98 -28.00 28.45
CA GLU A 126 19.79 -29.18 28.22
C GLU A 126 20.37 -29.65 29.56
N ALA A 127 20.30 -30.95 29.86
CA ALA A 127 20.78 -31.49 31.13
C ALA A 127 22.31 -31.30 31.31
N SER A 128 23.05 -31.22 30.21
CA SER A 128 24.48 -30.92 30.19
C SER A 128 24.80 -29.44 30.49
N GLN A 129 23.81 -28.55 30.38
CA GLN A 129 23.94 -27.11 30.61
C GLN A 129 22.75 -26.56 31.42
N PRO A 130 22.56 -27.02 32.68
CA PRO A 130 21.33 -26.76 33.44
C PRO A 130 21.10 -25.28 33.79
N GLN A 131 22.13 -24.45 33.65
CA GLN A 131 22.09 -23.01 33.93
C GLN A 131 21.65 -22.16 32.70
N VAL A 132 21.52 -22.77 31.53
CA VAL A 132 21.27 -22.05 30.28
C VAL A 132 19.83 -22.31 29.83
N VAL A 133 18.91 -21.44 30.27
CA VAL A 133 17.56 -21.35 29.69
C VAL A 133 17.39 -19.99 29.04
N GLN A 134 16.87 -19.97 27.82
CA GLN A 134 16.57 -18.71 27.14
C GLN A 134 15.47 -17.96 27.88
N ARG A 135 15.61 -16.64 27.99
CA ARG A 135 14.62 -15.78 28.63
C ARG A 135 13.41 -15.57 27.72
N VAL A 136 12.24 -15.46 28.35
CA VAL A 136 11.06 -14.89 27.70
C VAL A 136 11.31 -13.40 27.49
N VAL A 137 11.18 -12.95 26.25
CA VAL A 137 11.34 -11.55 25.85
C VAL A 137 10.03 -11.09 25.24
N MET A 138 9.36 -10.17 25.94
CA MET A 138 8.20 -9.44 25.46
C MET A 138 8.60 -7.97 25.33
N PRO A 139 8.94 -7.48 24.13
CA PRO A 139 9.21 -6.07 23.94
C PRO A 139 8.00 -5.23 24.28
N GLU A 140 8.23 -4.02 24.80
CA GLU A 140 7.17 -3.09 25.15
C GLU A 140 6.33 -2.72 23.92
N PRO A 141 5.00 -2.88 23.97
CA PRO A 141 4.14 -2.42 22.89
C PRO A 141 4.14 -0.90 22.76
N VAL A 142 4.29 -0.39 21.54
CA VAL A 142 4.37 1.05 21.25
C VAL A 142 2.97 1.65 21.05
N ILE A 143 2.12 1.49 22.05
CA ILE A 143 0.72 1.94 22.10
C ILE A 143 0.35 2.29 23.54
N ARG A 144 -0.64 3.15 23.74
CA ARG A 144 -1.29 3.45 25.01
C ARG A 144 -2.49 2.54 25.19
N LEU A 145 -2.55 1.85 26.32
CA LEU A 145 -3.67 1.01 26.71
C LEU A 145 -3.76 0.99 28.24
N ASN A 146 -4.98 1.10 28.76
CA ASN A 146 -5.27 1.05 30.18
C ASN A 146 -6.28 -0.08 30.44
N HIS A 147 -5.82 -1.22 30.95
CA HIS A 147 -6.71 -2.36 31.18
C HIS A 147 -7.77 -2.06 32.24
N LEU A 148 -7.41 -1.36 33.32
CA LEU A 148 -8.34 -1.00 34.39
C LEU A 148 -9.55 -0.20 33.87
N ALA A 149 -9.34 0.72 32.93
CA ALA A 149 -10.40 1.52 32.32
C ALA A 149 -11.40 0.66 31.52
N HIS A 150 -10.94 -0.44 30.93
CA HIS A 150 -11.77 -1.40 30.21
C HIS A 150 -12.43 -2.40 31.18
N ALA A 151 -11.68 -2.90 32.16
CA ALA A 151 -12.18 -3.81 33.19
C ALA A 151 -13.32 -3.20 34.02
N ARG A 152 -13.21 -1.90 34.39
CA ARG A 152 -14.29 -1.16 35.08
C ARG A 152 -15.57 -1.01 34.25
N ARG A 153 -15.51 -1.26 32.94
CA ARG A 153 -16.66 -1.26 32.03
C ARG A 153 -17.14 -2.68 31.70
N ASN A 154 -16.69 -3.69 32.45
CA ASN A 154 -17.01 -5.10 32.23
C ASN A 154 -16.63 -5.60 30.83
N ILE A 155 -15.59 -5.03 30.22
CA ILE A 155 -15.06 -5.53 28.95
C ILE A 155 -14.20 -6.77 29.25
N GLY A 156 -14.67 -7.93 28.80
CA GLY A 156 -14.03 -9.22 29.01
C GLY A 156 -12.78 -9.43 28.16
N CYS A 157 -11.84 -10.24 28.66
CA CYS A 157 -10.54 -10.51 28.01
C CYS A 157 -10.68 -10.95 26.54
N GLY A 158 -11.64 -11.85 26.26
CA GLY A 158 -11.87 -12.40 24.92
C GLY A 158 -12.40 -11.38 23.90
N GLN A 159 -12.94 -10.25 24.35
CA GLN A 159 -13.37 -9.17 23.45
C GLN A 159 -12.20 -8.43 22.81
N CYS A 160 -10.98 -8.59 23.35
CA CYS A 160 -9.75 -8.04 22.78
C CYS A 160 -8.77 -9.12 22.33
N HIS A 161 -8.59 -10.18 23.14
CA HIS A 161 -7.60 -11.23 22.89
C HIS A 161 -8.14 -12.43 22.10
N GLY A 162 -9.45 -12.51 21.87
CA GLY A 162 -10.09 -13.67 21.26
C GLY A 162 -10.16 -14.87 22.21
N ALA A 163 -10.39 -16.06 21.66
CA ALA A 163 -10.55 -17.30 22.43
C ALA A 163 -9.19 -17.89 22.86
N VAL A 164 -8.47 -17.17 23.73
CA VAL A 164 -7.16 -17.60 24.27
C VAL A 164 -7.27 -18.94 25.01
N GLN A 165 -8.42 -19.20 25.63
CA GLN A 165 -8.69 -20.45 26.35
C GLN A 165 -8.67 -21.70 25.46
N GLU A 166 -8.71 -21.56 24.14
CA GLU A 166 -8.67 -22.68 23.18
C GLU A 166 -7.27 -22.90 22.60
N LEU A 167 -6.30 -22.07 23.00
CA LEU A 167 -4.96 -22.07 22.43
C LEU A 167 -4.00 -22.94 23.22
N GLY A 168 -2.99 -23.46 22.52
CA GLY A 168 -1.75 -23.87 23.16
C GLY A 168 -0.99 -22.63 23.66
N LEU A 169 0.09 -22.28 22.96
CA LEU A 169 0.86 -21.09 23.26
C LEU A 169 0.21 -19.86 22.61
N ALA A 170 -0.21 -18.88 23.42
CA ALA A 170 -0.66 -17.58 22.92
C ALA A 170 0.56 -16.72 22.53
N THR A 171 0.46 -16.03 21.40
CA THR A 171 1.55 -15.19 20.87
C THR A 171 1.07 -13.78 20.59
N SER A 172 1.91 -12.97 19.95
CA SER A 172 1.54 -11.65 19.44
C SER A 172 0.28 -11.69 18.56
N ASP A 173 -0.04 -12.83 17.96
CA ASP A 173 -1.26 -12.99 17.16
C ASP A 173 -2.55 -12.73 17.95
N GLN A 174 -2.55 -12.96 19.27
CA GLN A 174 -3.66 -12.67 20.18
C GLN A 174 -3.67 -11.23 20.71
N MET A 175 -2.78 -10.35 20.24
CA MET A 175 -2.81 -8.94 20.63
C MET A 175 -3.96 -8.19 19.94
N PRO A 176 -4.55 -7.16 20.57
CA PRO A 176 -5.68 -6.43 20.01
C PRO A 176 -5.38 -5.84 18.63
N ARG A 177 -6.38 -5.82 17.74
CA ARG A 177 -6.30 -5.15 16.44
C ARG A 177 -7.00 -3.80 16.51
N MET A 178 -6.46 -2.80 15.82
CA MET A 178 -7.07 -1.46 15.74
C MET A 178 -8.55 -1.54 15.30
N ARG A 179 -8.88 -2.37 14.31
CA ARG A 179 -10.27 -2.59 13.90
C ARG A 179 -11.14 -3.15 15.03
N GLY A 180 -10.59 -4.00 15.88
CA GLY A 180 -11.26 -4.52 17.07
C GLY A 180 -11.59 -3.40 18.05
N CYS A 181 -10.64 -2.50 18.33
CA CYS A 181 -10.86 -1.32 19.18
C CYS A 181 -11.97 -0.42 18.63
N TYR A 182 -12.00 -0.20 17.31
CA TYR A 182 -12.95 0.69 16.66
C TYR A 182 -14.40 0.18 16.71
N ARG A 183 -14.64 -1.11 17.02
CA ARG A 183 -16.00 -1.62 17.26
C ARG A 183 -16.71 -0.93 18.42
N CYS A 184 -15.96 -0.37 19.36
CA CYS A 184 -16.49 0.38 20.49
C CYS A 184 -16.08 1.86 20.44
N HIS A 185 -14.85 2.16 20.00
CA HIS A 185 -14.31 3.53 20.00
C HIS A 185 -14.78 4.40 18.82
N ASP A 186 -15.28 3.81 17.73
CA ASP A 186 -15.80 4.55 16.57
C ASP A 186 -17.33 4.70 16.59
N LEU A 187 -17.98 4.23 17.67
CA LEU A 187 -19.42 4.41 17.84
C LEU A 187 -19.78 5.89 18.08
N PRO A 188 -21.04 6.29 17.83
CA PRO A 188 -21.55 7.60 18.22
C PRO A 188 -21.32 7.89 19.71
N ALA A 189 -21.23 9.16 20.08
CA ALA A 189 -20.89 9.61 21.43
C ALA A 189 -21.79 8.98 22.51
N GLU A 190 -23.07 8.82 22.17
CA GLU A 190 -24.12 8.27 23.01
C GLU A 190 -23.88 6.79 23.34
N SER A 191 -23.30 6.03 22.40
CA SER A 191 -23.03 4.59 22.55
C SER A 191 -21.61 4.28 23.05
N ARG A 192 -20.62 5.11 22.71
CA ARG A 192 -19.24 4.93 23.20
C ARG A 192 -19.01 5.47 24.61
N GLY A 193 -19.87 6.39 25.07
CA GLY A 193 -19.70 7.12 26.32
C GLY A 193 -18.39 7.92 26.33
N ALA A 194 -17.64 7.84 27.42
CA ALA A 194 -16.37 8.56 27.59
C ALA A 194 -15.16 7.89 26.89
N ALA A 195 -15.36 6.86 26.06
CA ALA A 195 -14.28 6.22 25.33
C ALA A 195 -13.78 7.15 24.20
N PRO A 196 -12.52 7.64 24.24
CA PRO A 196 -12.04 8.58 23.23
C PRO A 196 -11.76 7.85 21.90
N ALA A 197 -12.11 8.48 20.78
CA ALA A 197 -11.92 7.93 19.43
C ALA A 197 -10.69 8.48 18.70
N GLY A 198 -10.11 9.59 19.21
CA GLY A 198 -9.00 10.26 18.57
C GLY A 198 -7.74 9.40 18.54
N CYS A 199 -7.00 9.43 17.44
CA CYS A 199 -5.79 8.62 17.26
C CYS A 199 -4.75 8.78 18.41
N PRO A 200 -4.52 10.00 18.97
CA PRO A 200 -3.59 10.21 20.09
C PRO A 200 -3.96 9.47 21.39
N THR A 201 -5.19 8.98 21.49
CA THR A 201 -5.64 8.19 22.65
C THR A 201 -4.82 6.91 22.79
N CYS A 202 -4.55 6.26 21.66
CA CYS A 202 -3.84 4.99 21.61
C CYS A 202 -2.43 5.16 21.05
N HIS A 203 -2.24 6.03 20.06
CA HIS A 203 -0.93 6.21 19.44
C HIS A 203 -0.10 7.26 20.17
N LEU A 204 1.22 7.02 20.22
CA LEU A 204 2.17 8.04 20.64
C LEU A 204 2.15 9.21 19.65
N THR A 205 2.50 10.40 20.14
CA THR A 205 2.46 11.65 19.37
C THR A 205 3.77 12.39 19.49
N LEU A 206 4.12 13.12 18.43
CA LEU A 206 5.23 14.05 18.40
C LEU A 206 4.83 15.38 19.09
N PRO A 207 5.82 16.21 19.47
CA PRO A 207 5.57 17.61 19.79
C PRO A 207 4.81 18.27 18.62
N GLY A 208 3.59 18.76 18.88
CA GLY A 208 2.66 19.23 17.84
C GLY A 208 1.44 18.33 17.59
N GLY A 209 1.29 17.22 18.33
CA GLY A 209 0.05 16.43 18.39
C GLY A 209 -0.17 15.44 17.25
N ARG A 210 0.68 15.43 16.21
CA ARG A 210 0.67 14.41 15.15
C ARG A 210 1.14 13.07 15.69
N LEU A 211 0.69 12.00 15.08
CA LEU A 211 1.12 10.65 15.45
C LEU A 211 2.61 10.46 15.17
N GLN A 212 3.29 9.81 16.12
CA GLN A 212 4.64 9.33 15.90
C GLN A 212 4.58 8.10 14.98
N THR A 213 5.05 8.24 13.75
CA THR A 213 5.04 7.17 12.74
C THR A 213 6.35 6.40 12.67
N HIS A 214 7.47 7.04 13.01
CA HIS A 214 8.78 6.38 13.13
C HIS A 214 8.96 5.88 14.55
N LEU A 215 8.79 4.57 14.74
CA LEU A 215 8.91 3.88 16.03
C LEU A 215 10.22 3.07 16.07
N PRO A 216 10.77 2.76 17.26
CA PRO A 216 12.00 1.96 17.39
C PRO A 216 11.92 0.58 16.72
N SER A 217 10.72 0.01 16.67
CA SER A 217 10.38 -1.30 16.11
C SER A 217 9.98 -1.26 14.62
N GLY A 218 9.89 -0.07 14.02
CA GLY A 218 9.57 0.10 12.61
C GLY A 218 8.67 1.30 12.30
N VAL A 219 8.24 1.40 11.05
CA VAL A 219 7.37 2.49 10.59
C VAL A 219 5.90 2.09 10.71
N LEU A 220 5.13 2.87 11.47
CA LEU A 220 3.69 2.74 11.55
C LEU A 220 3.07 3.19 10.22
N ARG A 221 2.36 2.26 9.57
CA ARG A 221 1.63 2.53 8.33
C ARG A 221 0.13 2.36 8.57
N PRO A 222 -0.72 3.24 8.01
CA PRO A 222 -2.16 3.06 8.12
C PRO A 222 -2.61 1.78 7.41
N PRO A 223 -3.67 1.11 7.90
CA PRO A 223 -4.23 -0.05 7.25
C PRO A 223 -5.15 0.34 6.08
N ARG A 224 -5.43 -0.60 5.17
CA ARG A 224 -6.25 -0.31 3.97
C ARG A 224 -7.69 0.05 4.29
N TRP A 225 -8.24 -0.48 5.37
CA TRP A 225 -9.62 -0.18 5.72
C TRP A 225 -9.82 1.23 6.31
N LEU A 226 -8.73 1.92 6.67
CA LEU A 226 -8.78 3.30 7.14
C LEU A 226 -8.75 4.23 5.92
N GLY A 227 -9.90 4.41 5.27
CA GLY A 227 -10.04 5.30 4.11
C GLY A 227 -9.20 4.91 2.90
N ASN A 228 -8.90 3.62 2.73
CA ASN A 228 -7.95 3.17 1.71
C ASN A 228 -6.59 3.85 1.86
N ALA A 229 -6.11 4.20 3.07
CA ALA A 229 -4.87 4.96 3.23
C ALA A 229 -3.57 4.12 3.25
N LYS A 230 -3.65 2.80 3.04
CA LYS A 230 -2.48 1.91 3.13
C LYS A 230 -1.31 2.42 2.29
N HIS A 231 -0.10 2.40 2.84
CA HIS A 231 1.10 2.78 2.07
C HIS A 231 1.75 1.52 1.46
N ASP A 232 1.10 0.97 0.45
CA ASP A 232 1.60 -0.10 -0.44
C ASP A 232 2.08 0.48 -1.78
N GLY A 233 2.60 -0.38 -2.67
CA GLY A 233 3.21 0.06 -3.93
C GLY A 233 2.24 0.79 -4.88
N ASP A 234 0.95 0.48 -4.82
CA ASP A 234 -0.08 1.15 -5.61
C ASP A 234 -0.57 2.46 -4.99
N PHE A 235 -0.20 2.78 -3.74
CA PHE A 235 -0.67 3.99 -3.06
C PHE A 235 -0.41 5.24 -3.88
N VAL A 236 0.75 5.31 -4.55
CA VAL A 236 1.13 6.43 -5.41
C VAL A 236 0.13 6.72 -6.53
N HIS A 237 -0.64 5.73 -7.01
CA HIS A 237 -1.64 5.95 -8.04
C HIS A 237 -3.01 6.38 -7.49
N ARG A 238 -3.30 6.02 -6.24
CA ARG A 238 -4.60 6.24 -5.60
C ARG A 238 -4.61 7.32 -4.52
N HIS A 239 -3.45 7.79 -4.06
CA HIS A 239 -3.34 8.82 -3.02
C HIS A 239 -4.12 10.08 -3.39
N LYS A 240 -4.18 10.45 -4.68
CA LYS A 240 -4.97 11.61 -5.15
C LYS A 240 -6.44 11.55 -4.75
N ARG A 241 -7.05 10.35 -4.79
CA ARG A 241 -8.46 10.16 -4.44
C ARG A 241 -8.59 10.13 -2.92
N VAL A 242 -7.75 9.35 -2.26
CA VAL A 242 -7.73 9.21 -0.79
C VAL A 242 -7.55 10.57 -0.10
N ALA A 243 -6.61 11.39 -0.57
CA ALA A 243 -6.35 12.72 -0.04
C ALA A 243 -7.47 13.72 -0.39
N GLY A 244 -8.06 13.61 -1.59
CA GLY A 244 -9.23 14.41 -1.99
C GLY A 244 -10.46 14.11 -1.14
N ASP A 245 -10.66 12.85 -0.76
CA ASP A 245 -11.80 12.41 0.06
C ASP A 245 -11.64 12.85 1.53
N ASN A 246 -10.43 12.74 2.09
CA ASN A 246 -10.18 13.09 3.49
C ASN A 246 -8.72 13.50 3.77
N SER A 247 -8.36 14.73 3.39
CA SER A 247 -7.03 15.30 3.68
C SER A 247 -6.72 15.43 5.18
N ARG A 248 -7.74 15.62 6.03
CA ARG A 248 -7.58 15.71 7.49
C ARG A 248 -7.06 14.40 8.11
N LEU A 249 -7.38 13.24 7.53
CA LEU A 249 -6.79 11.98 7.95
C LEU A 249 -5.27 11.99 7.80
N CYS A 250 -4.77 12.53 6.68
CA CYS A 250 -3.34 12.63 6.39
C CYS A 250 -2.65 13.55 7.40
N ALA A 251 -3.26 14.70 7.73
CA ALA A 251 -2.74 15.66 8.69
C ALA A 251 -2.57 15.09 10.12
N SER A 252 -3.24 13.98 10.44
CA SER A 252 -3.01 13.25 11.70
C SER A 252 -1.60 12.66 11.80
N CYS A 253 -0.96 12.37 10.67
CA CYS A 253 0.36 11.72 10.60
C CYS A 253 1.42 12.57 9.88
N HIS A 254 0.99 13.45 8.97
CA HIS A 254 1.85 14.19 8.04
C HIS A 254 1.73 15.70 8.24
N THR A 255 2.77 16.39 7.79
CA THR A 255 2.86 17.85 7.67
C THR A 255 2.49 18.28 6.24
N GLU A 256 2.30 19.59 6.04
CA GLU A 256 2.12 20.13 4.69
C GLU A 256 3.39 19.97 3.83
N ASP A 257 4.55 19.95 4.46
CA ASP A 257 5.84 19.72 3.79
C ASP A 257 5.91 18.34 3.14
N ASP A 258 5.30 17.32 3.77
CA ASP A 258 5.22 15.98 3.19
C ASP A 258 4.45 15.98 1.87
N CYS A 259 3.36 16.75 1.78
CA CYS A 259 2.58 16.93 0.56
C CYS A 259 3.39 17.69 -0.49
N THR A 260 3.92 18.86 -0.10
CA THR A 260 4.61 19.75 -1.04
C THR A 260 5.89 19.15 -1.57
N SER A 261 6.61 18.32 -0.81
CA SER A 261 7.86 17.70 -1.26
C SER A 261 7.77 16.96 -2.61
N CYS A 262 6.60 16.38 -2.91
CA CYS A 262 6.31 15.76 -4.21
C CYS A 262 5.53 16.70 -5.14
N HIS A 263 4.60 17.50 -4.62
CA HIS A 263 3.73 18.38 -5.41
C HIS A 263 4.42 19.65 -5.93
N ASP A 264 5.50 20.11 -5.29
CA ASP A 264 6.34 21.22 -5.75
C ASP A 264 7.42 20.78 -6.76
N GLY A 265 7.51 19.46 -7.01
CA GLY A 265 8.45 18.86 -7.94
C GLY A 265 9.91 18.81 -7.47
N ARG A 266 10.21 19.13 -6.21
CA ARG A 266 11.55 19.06 -5.63
C ARG A 266 12.02 17.62 -5.45
N LEU A 267 11.16 16.73 -4.95
CA LEU A 267 11.43 15.29 -4.95
C LEU A 267 10.88 14.66 -6.22
N ARG A 268 11.75 13.92 -6.90
CA ARG A 268 11.39 13.04 -8.03
C ARG A 268 11.57 11.59 -7.56
N PRO A 269 10.53 10.96 -6.99
CA PRO A 269 10.67 9.61 -6.47
C PRO A 269 11.07 8.66 -7.59
N ARG A 270 12.15 7.90 -7.38
CA ARG A 270 12.62 6.91 -8.36
C ARG A 270 11.66 5.73 -8.57
N GLY A 271 10.56 5.67 -7.83
CA GLY A 271 9.51 4.67 -7.94
C GLY A 271 8.33 5.03 -8.84
N ILE A 272 8.29 6.24 -9.44
CA ILE A 272 7.19 6.62 -10.36
C ILE A 272 7.27 5.87 -11.69
N HIS A 273 8.49 5.58 -12.15
CA HIS A 273 8.76 4.82 -13.37
C HIS A 273 9.79 3.72 -13.06
N PRO A 274 9.79 2.59 -13.78
CA PRO A 274 10.85 1.59 -13.66
C PRO A 274 12.21 2.16 -14.11
N ASN A 275 13.30 1.52 -13.68
CA ASN A 275 14.67 1.99 -13.98
C ASN A 275 15.00 2.02 -15.48
N ASP A 276 14.30 1.23 -16.29
CA ASP A 276 14.47 1.14 -17.74
C ASP A 276 13.40 1.91 -18.52
N PHE A 277 12.70 2.87 -17.90
CA PHE A 277 11.54 3.54 -18.49
C PHE A 277 11.75 4.07 -19.92
N LEU A 278 12.98 4.43 -20.32
CA LEU A 278 13.29 4.83 -21.69
C LEU A 278 12.91 3.79 -22.76
N SER A 279 12.94 2.49 -22.43
CA SER A 279 12.55 1.40 -23.33
C SER A 279 11.04 1.41 -23.64
N MET A 280 10.22 1.75 -22.65
CA MET A 280 8.75 1.79 -22.73
C MET A 280 8.20 3.21 -22.96
N HIS A 281 9.03 4.23 -22.81
CA HIS A 281 8.65 5.65 -22.89
C HIS A 281 7.85 5.99 -24.16
N PRO A 282 8.23 5.55 -25.38
CA PRO A 282 7.48 5.91 -26.59
C PRO A 282 6.02 5.43 -26.57
N VAL A 283 5.77 4.24 -25.99
CA VAL A 283 4.42 3.68 -25.85
C VAL A 283 3.65 4.41 -24.76
N ALA A 284 4.27 4.62 -23.60
CA ALA A 284 3.66 5.34 -22.48
C ALA A 284 3.31 6.79 -22.84
N ALA A 285 4.19 7.49 -23.56
CA ALA A 285 3.98 8.86 -24.04
C ALA A 285 2.81 8.95 -25.03
N ARG A 286 2.64 7.95 -25.91
CA ARG A 286 1.49 7.86 -26.83
C ARG A 286 0.17 7.64 -26.08
N GLN A 287 0.20 6.86 -25.01
CA GLN A 287 -0.99 6.60 -24.18
C GLN A 287 -1.33 7.80 -23.29
N ASN A 288 -0.36 8.64 -22.94
CA ASN A 288 -0.50 9.79 -22.04
C ASN A 288 -1.20 9.44 -20.71
N SER A 289 -0.89 8.24 -20.20
CA SER A 289 -1.49 7.67 -18.98
C SER A 289 -0.39 6.99 -18.16
N PRO A 290 0.02 7.56 -17.01
CA PRO A 290 -0.49 8.79 -16.39
C PRO A 290 -0.17 10.06 -17.22
N ARG A 291 -0.95 11.13 -17.03
CA ARG A 291 -0.74 12.42 -17.72
C ARG A 291 0.64 12.98 -17.35
N CYS A 292 1.58 12.90 -18.28
CA CYS A 292 2.97 13.27 -18.01
C CYS A 292 3.11 14.74 -17.62
N SER A 293 2.27 15.61 -18.20
CA SER A 293 2.23 17.05 -17.92
C SER A 293 1.88 17.41 -16.47
N SER A 294 1.32 16.47 -15.70
CA SER A 294 1.06 16.67 -14.28
C SER A 294 2.34 16.70 -13.44
N CYS A 295 3.45 16.16 -13.95
CA CYS A 295 4.74 16.12 -13.27
C CYS A 295 5.89 16.72 -14.12
N HIS A 296 5.79 16.64 -15.44
CA HIS A 296 6.83 17.06 -16.39
C HIS A 296 6.37 18.24 -17.23
N GLN A 297 7.15 19.31 -17.23
CA GLN A 297 6.91 20.45 -18.11
C GLN A 297 7.47 20.17 -19.52
N ALA A 298 6.62 20.30 -20.55
CA ALA A 298 7.00 19.96 -21.92
C ALA A 298 8.25 20.72 -22.41
N GLN A 299 8.35 22.01 -22.10
CA GLN A 299 9.42 22.87 -22.61
C GLN A 299 10.76 22.69 -21.88
N SER A 300 10.75 22.47 -20.56
CA SER A 300 11.98 22.36 -19.77
C SER A 300 12.47 20.92 -19.64
N PHE A 301 11.58 19.93 -19.73
CA PHE A 301 11.90 18.51 -19.60
C PHE A 301 11.89 17.76 -20.94
N CYS A 302 10.71 17.66 -21.58
CA CYS A 302 10.55 16.81 -22.77
C CYS A 302 11.45 17.29 -23.92
N LYS A 303 11.38 18.59 -24.23
CA LYS A 303 12.18 19.20 -25.30
C LYS A 303 13.68 19.03 -25.09
N THR A 304 14.18 19.31 -23.88
CA THR A 304 15.60 19.18 -23.52
C THR A 304 16.09 17.74 -23.68
N CYS A 305 15.29 16.77 -23.22
CA CYS A 305 15.61 15.35 -23.37
C CYS A 305 15.61 14.94 -24.85
N HIS A 306 14.57 15.30 -25.61
CA HIS A 306 14.47 14.97 -27.03
C HIS A 306 15.56 15.65 -27.87
N GLN A 307 16.02 16.84 -27.49
CA GLN A 307 17.17 17.50 -28.12
C GLN A 307 18.46 16.73 -27.89
N ARG A 308 18.72 16.29 -26.65
CA ARG A 308 19.89 15.48 -26.29
C ARG A 308 19.84 14.09 -26.94
N ALA A 309 18.67 13.48 -26.97
CA ALA A 309 18.44 12.19 -27.59
C ALA A 309 18.48 12.24 -29.13
N GLY A 310 18.54 13.43 -29.75
CA GLY A 310 18.55 13.57 -31.20
C GLY A 310 17.20 13.31 -31.86
N VAL A 311 16.10 13.39 -31.10
CA VAL A 311 14.73 13.26 -31.64
C VAL A 311 14.26 14.57 -32.29
N THR A 312 14.73 15.72 -31.80
CA THR A 312 14.40 17.02 -32.40
C THR A 312 15.39 17.43 -33.49
N MET A 313 14.94 18.28 -34.42
CA MET A 313 15.79 18.87 -35.46
C MET A 313 16.88 19.80 -34.90
N SER A 314 16.64 20.40 -33.73
CA SER A 314 17.59 21.24 -32.99
C SER A 314 18.60 20.43 -32.16
N GLY A 315 18.48 19.10 -32.14
CA GLY A 315 19.38 18.20 -31.43
C GLY A 315 20.67 17.87 -32.18
N SER A 316 21.61 17.25 -31.47
CA SER A 316 22.91 16.85 -32.01
C SER A 316 22.77 16.00 -33.28
N PRO A 317 23.44 16.35 -34.40
CA PRO A 317 23.45 15.54 -35.61
C PRO A 317 23.99 14.11 -35.41
N TYR A 318 24.84 13.91 -34.40
CA TYR A 318 25.40 12.59 -34.06
C TYR A 318 24.33 11.68 -33.42
N ALA A 319 23.55 12.20 -32.47
CA ALA A 319 22.48 11.45 -31.81
C ALA A 319 21.30 11.14 -32.76
N ARG A 320 21.06 11.99 -33.77
CA ARG A 320 20.03 11.80 -34.80
C ARG A 320 20.20 10.54 -35.64
N ARG A 321 21.43 10.05 -35.83
CA ARG A 321 21.71 8.86 -36.66
C ARG A 321 21.30 7.56 -35.99
N GLU A 322 21.18 7.56 -34.66
CA GLU A 322 20.84 6.38 -33.86
C GLU A 322 19.35 6.27 -33.55
N GLN A 323 18.56 7.30 -33.90
CA GLN A 323 17.11 7.35 -33.65
C GLN A 323 16.33 7.25 -34.97
N GLY A 324 15.20 6.53 -34.95
CA GLY A 324 14.29 6.46 -36.09
C GLY A 324 13.64 7.80 -36.44
N ARG A 325 13.17 7.96 -37.68
CA ARG A 325 12.42 9.16 -38.08
C ARG A 325 11.04 9.16 -37.42
N PHE A 326 10.74 10.22 -36.66
CA PHE A 326 9.42 10.44 -36.06
C PHE A 326 8.36 10.77 -37.13
N HIS A 327 8.71 11.61 -38.09
CA HIS A 327 7.83 11.98 -39.20
C HIS A 327 8.00 11.03 -40.40
N PRO A 328 6.93 10.75 -41.16
CA PRO A 328 7.04 10.15 -42.49
C PRO A 328 7.93 10.98 -43.43
N PRO A 329 8.35 10.42 -44.59
CA PRO A 329 9.04 11.18 -45.64
C PRO A 329 8.29 12.45 -46.04
N SER A 330 9.02 13.47 -46.50
CA SER A 330 8.47 14.78 -46.89
C SER A 330 7.34 14.65 -47.91
N GLU A 331 7.43 13.69 -48.81
CA GLU A 331 6.49 13.44 -49.90
C GLU A 331 5.14 12.94 -49.35
N VAL A 332 5.10 12.41 -48.13
CA VAL A 332 3.88 11.97 -47.46
C VAL A 332 3.39 13.02 -46.46
N PHE A 333 4.32 13.68 -45.77
CA PHE A 333 4.00 14.52 -44.63
C PHE A 333 3.83 16.01 -45.00
N THR A 334 4.58 16.54 -45.97
CA THR A 334 4.65 17.99 -46.25
C THR A 334 4.50 18.39 -47.71
N SER A 335 5.24 17.77 -48.64
CA SER A 335 5.36 18.22 -50.04
C SER A 335 4.45 17.50 -51.02
N GLY A 336 3.91 16.32 -50.67
CA GLY A 336 3.00 15.60 -51.54
C GLY A 336 1.52 15.89 -51.28
N THR A 337 0.66 15.12 -51.94
CA THR A 337 -0.80 15.27 -51.87
C THR A 337 -1.31 15.17 -50.43
N ARG A 338 -2.30 16.01 -50.07
CA ARG A 338 -2.92 16.05 -48.73
C ARG A 338 -3.77 14.81 -48.44
N THR A 339 -3.13 13.66 -48.24
CA THR A 339 -3.74 12.42 -47.75
C THR A 339 -4.04 12.53 -46.25
N PRO A 340 -4.80 11.61 -45.62
CA PRO A 340 -5.04 11.63 -44.18
C PRO A 340 -3.76 11.72 -43.32
N ARG A 341 -2.60 11.27 -43.82
CA ARG A 341 -1.30 11.27 -43.12
C ARG A 341 -0.51 12.58 -43.27
N HIS A 342 -1.03 13.55 -44.02
CA HIS A 342 -0.37 14.83 -44.27
C HIS A 342 -0.39 15.72 -43.02
N HIS A 343 0.68 16.50 -42.78
CA HIS A 343 0.88 17.28 -41.55
C HIS A 343 -0.28 18.23 -41.24
N ALA A 344 -0.92 18.80 -42.26
CA ALA A 344 -2.09 19.67 -42.10
C ALA A 344 -3.23 18.97 -41.32
N TRP A 345 -3.53 17.71 -41.65
CA TRP A 345 -4.58 16.94 -40.98
C TRP A 345 -4.14 16.34 -39.65
N GLU A 346 -2.88 15.95 -39.53
CA GLU A 346 -2.30 15.51 -38.25
C GLU A 346 -2.29 16.65 -37.22
N ALA A 347 -1.85 17.85 -37.62
CA ALA A 347 -1.82 19.04 -36.76
C ALA A 347 -3.22 19.49 -36.34
N GLN A 348 -4.21 19.41 -37.24
CA GLN A 348 -5.59 19.74 -36.89
C GLN A 348 -6.21 18.74 -35.91
N ARG A 349 -5.84 17.45 -36.00
CA ARG A 349 -6.33 16.40 -35.10
C ARG A 349 -5.69 16.48 -33.72
N ASN A 350 -4.39 16.78 -33.65
CA ASN A 350 -3.68 16.84 -32.37
C ASN A 350 -2.47 17.78 -32.39
N LEU A 351 -2.73 19.10 -32.36
CA LEU A 351 -1.68 20.12 -32.27
C LEU A 351 -0.77 19.93 -31.04
N SER A 352 -1.32 19.40 -29.94
CA SER A 352 -0.58 19.22 -28.68
C SER A 352 0.61 18.26 -28.81
N ALA A 353 0.52 17.27 -29.72
CA ALA A 353 1.63 16.37 -30.02
C ALA A 353 2.79 17.10 -30.71
N CYS A 354 2.49 18.05 -31.61
CA CYS A 354 3.50 18.80 -32.36
C CYS A 354 4.22 19.83 -31.48
N VAL A 355 3.48 20.60 -30.68
CA VAL A 355 4.05 21.65 -29.80
C VAL A 355 4.85 21.10 -28.61
N SER A 356 4.91 19.77 -28.45
CA SER A 356 5.81 19.10 -27.52
C SER A 356 7.29 19.20 -27.95
N CYS A 357 7.53 19.30 -29.26
CA CYS A 357 8.86 19.39 -29.87
C CYS A 357 9.08 20.70 -30.61
N HIS A 358 8.02 21.26 -31.19
CA HIS A 358 8.04 22.51 -31.97
C HIS A 358 7.52 23.69 -31.14
N SER A 359 8.10 24.85 -31.39
CA SER A 359 7.66 26.14 -30.87
C SER A 359 6.87 26.90 -31.92
N GLU A 360 6.18 27.96 -31.50
CA GLU A 360 5.39 28.83 -32.39
C GLU A 360 6.22 29.39 -33.55
N ARG A 361 7.50 29.71 -33.29
CA ARG A 361 8.47 30.16 -34.31
C ARG A 361 8.68 29.12 -35.42
N ASP A 362 8.70 27.84 -35.08
CA ASP A 362 8.93 26.77 -36.05
C ASP A 362 7.75 26.69 -37.04
N CYS A 363 6.51 26.87 -36.55
CA CYS A 363 5.32 26.94 -37.39
C CYS A 363 5.29 28.22 -38.24
N ALA A 364 5.66 29.36 -37.65
CA ALA A 364 5.65 30.66 -38.31
C ALA A 364 6.56 30.68 -39.55
N SER A 365 7.68 29.94 -39.55
CA SER A 365 8.59 29.88 -40.71
C SER A 365 7.90 29.50 -42.04
N CYS A 366 6.83 28.70 -42.00
CA CYS A 366 6.06 28.33 -43.18
C CYS A 366 4.67 28.99 -43.21
N HIS A 367 4.01 29.09 -42.04
CA HIS A 367 2.61 29.49 -41.94
C HIS A 367 2.40 30.98 -41.70
N ALA A 368 3.43 31.72 -41.27
CA ALA A 368 3.33 33.16 -41.24
C ALA A 368 3.15 33.67 -42.67
N SER A 369 2.42 34.77 -42.75
CA SER A 369 2.31 35.57 -43.95
C SER A 369 3.70 35.93 -44.50
N ARG A 370 3.76 36.23 -45.80
CA ARG A 370 5.04 36.67 -46.41
C ARG A 370 5.54 37.97 -45.79
N GLY A 371 4.64 38.88 -45.39
CA GLY A 371 4.98 40.09 -44.64
C GLY A 371 5.49 39.79 -43.23
N GLY A 372 4.95 38.75 -42.57
CA GLY A 372 5.41 38.24 -41.28
C GLY A 372 6.61 37.30 -41.31
N GLY A 373 7.33 37.18 -42.45
CA GLY A 373 8.56 36.41 -42.58
C GLY A 373 8.38 34.89 -42.79
N GLY A 374 7.18 34.43 -43.16
CA GLY A 374 6.91 33.02 -43.49
C GLY A 374 6.66 32.77 -44.99
N LEU A 375 6.39 31.52 -45.36
CA LEU A 375 6.11 31.12 -46.74
C LEU A 375 4.69 31.45 -47.22
N GLY A 376 3.81 31.95 -46.35
CA GLY A 376 2.43 32.27 -46.66
C GLY A 376 1.51 31.06 -46.80
N VAL A 377 1.87 29.91 -46.21
CA VAL A 377 1.04 28.70 -46.24
C VAL A 377 -0.10 28.85 -45.25
N ASN A 378 -1.33 29.02 -45.73
CA ASN A 378 -2.50 29.24 -44.86
C ASN A 378 -2.73 28.03 -43.89
N PRO A 379 -2.59 28.21 -42.56
CA PRO A 379 -2.83 27.15 -41.57
C PRO A 379 -4.31 27.03 -41.17
N HIS A 380 -5.16 27.96 -41.59
CA HIS A 380 -6.55 28.03 -41.14
C HIS A 380 -7.42 27.01 -41.90
N PRO A 381 -8.46 26.46 -41.23
CA PRO A 381 -9.43 25.61 -41.90
C PRO A 381 -10.22 26.40 -42.95
N ALA A 382 -10.83 25.68 -43.89
CA ALA A 382 -11.71 26.28 -44.89
C ALA A 382 -12.82 27.11 -44.21
N GLY A 383 -13.10 28.31 -44.75
CA GLY A 383 -14.11 29.22 -44.23
C GLY A 383 -13.73 30.02 -42.97
N PHE A 384 -12.50 29.91 -42.46
CA PHE A 384 -12.06 30.61 -41.25
C PHE A 384 -12.25 32.13 -41.31
N LEU A 385 -12.05 32.76 -42.48
CA LEU A 385 -12.21 34.22 -42.65
C LEU A 385 -13.60 34.71 -42.20
N SER A 386 -14.66 33.91 -42.39
CA SER A 386 -16.02 34.28 -41.94
C SER A 386 -16.18 34.38 -40.41
N ARG A 387 -15.23 33.81 -39.65
CA ARG A 387 -15.25 33.75 -38.18
C ARG A 387 -14.05 34.41 -37.54
N CYS A 388 -13.14 34.98 -38.33
CA CYS A 388 -11.86 35.46 -37.81
C CYS A 388 -12.02 36.69 -36.89
N ALA A 389 -13.00 37.57 -37.12
CA ALA A 389 -13.30 38.70 -36.25
C ALA A 389 -13.61 38.28 -34.81
N THR A 390 -14.39 37.22 -34.63
CA THR A 390 -14.71 36.68 -33.30
C THR A 390 -13.48 36.08 -32.62
N ALA A 391 -12.63 35.37 -33.36
CA ALA A 391 -11.39 34.80 -32.82
C ALA A 391 -10.40 35.89 -32.40
N PHE A 392 -10.22 36.91 -33.24
CA PHE A 392 -9.32 38.04 -32.98
C PHE A 392 -9.74 38.82 -31.73
N ARG A 393 -11.05 39.13 -31.58
CA ARG A 393 -11.57 39.79 -30.37
C ARG A 393 -11.34 38.98 -29.09
N ARG A 394 -11.38 37.65 -29.17
CA ARG A 394 -11.16 36.77 -28.00
C ARG A 394 -9.69 36.75 -27.56
N ASN A 395 -8.76 36.68 -28.52
CA ASN A 395 -7.33 36.73 -28.26
C ASN A 395 -6.56 37.11 -29.53
N PRO A 396 -6.10 38.37 -29.66
CA PRO A 396 -5.40 38.82 -30.87
C PRO A 396 -3.94 38.38 -30.93
N ARG A 397 -3.36 37.95 -29.79
CA ARG A 397 -1.94 37.62 -29.68
C ARG A 397 -1.48 36.56 -30.70
N PRO A 398 -2.14 35.40 -30.87
CA PRO A 398 -1.70 34.39 -31.85
C PRO A 398 -1.75 34.89 -33.29
N CYS A 399 -2.67 35.79 -33.62
CA CYS A 399 -2.78 36.35 -34.96
C CYS A 399 -1.55 37.19 -35.31
N LEU A 400 -1.08 38.00 -34.35
CA LEU A 400 0.07 38.90 -34.51
C LEU A 400 1.42 38.16 -34.55
N VAL A 401 1.46 36.86 -34.26
CA VAL A 401 2.68 36.06 -34.43
C VAL A 401 2.87 35.62 -35.88
N CYS A 402 1.78 35.47 -36.64
CA CYS A 402 1.82 35.00 -38.02
C CYS A 402 1.50 36.10 -39.05
N HIS A 403 0.82 37.16 -38.64
CA HIS A 403 0.41 38.26 -39.52
C HIS A 403 1.14 39.55 -39.16
N ASP A 404 1.66 40.23 -40.18
CA ASP A 404 2.13 41.59 -39.99
C ASP A 404 0.92 42.53 -39.69
N PRO A 405 1.03 43.45 -38.73
CA PRO A 405 -0.06 44.34 -38.34
C PRO A 405 -0.62 45.22 -39.47
N SER A 406 0.14 45.42 -40.55
CA SER A 406 -0.25 46.21 -41.73
C SER A 406 -1.02 45.40 -42.78
N GLU A 407 -1.14 44.07 -42.61
CA GLU A 407 -1.78 43.23 -43.62
C GLU A 407 -3.28 43.45 -43.71
N GLN A 408 -3.78 43.61 -44.94
CA GLN A 408 -5.19 43.81 -45.21
C GLN A 408 -6.06 42.62 -44.76
N VAL A 409 -5.52 41.39 -44.84
CA VAL A 409 -6.23 40.19 -44.35
C VAL A 409 -6.42 40.24 -42.84
N LEU A 410 -5.44 40.74 -42.09
CA LEU A 410 -5.56 40.90 -40.64
C LEU A 410 -6.53 42.05 -40.30
N ALA A 411 -6.51 43.14 -41.08
CA ALA A 411 -7.44 44.24 -40.94
C ALA A 411 -8.90 43.80 -41.13
N SER A 412 -9.17 42.84 -42.02
CA SER A 412 -10.52 42.26 -42.20
C SER A 412 -11.03 41.44 -41.01
N CYS A 413 -10.13 41.08 -40.10
CA CYS A 413 -10.41 40.31 -38.88
C CYS A 413 -10.37 41.16 -37.61
N ARG A 414 -10.07 42.46 -37.69
CA ARG A 414 -10.24 43.41 -36.57
C ARG A 414 -11.69 43.88 -36.55
#